data_AF-D0NZ58-F1
#
_entry.id   AF-D0NZ58-F1
#
_cell.length_a   1.000
_cell.length_b   1.000
_cell.length_c   1.000
_cell.angle_alpha   90.00
_cell.angle_beta   90.00
_cell.angle_gamma   90.00
#
_symmetry.space_group_name_H-M   'P 1'
#
loop_
_entity.id
_entity.type
_entity.pdbx_description
1 polymer ?
#
loop_
_entity_poly.entity_id
_entity_poly.type
_entity_poly.pdbx_seq_one_letter_code
_entity_poly.pdbx_strand_id
1 'polypeptide(L)'
;MSDQAVEAFGSVEQTLSAVEEHLAVFKQTSMEDFTETLRPLQRAKVQVSLAYTINALLFVFLKTQGVSSKDIRQTHVKQELERVKAFIKKIKDTEELTKGPKLVLDKDASKRFIHNALSSDQVYRVASKSSGKKNKRQRKN
;
A
#
# COMPACT_ATOMS: atom_id res chain seq x y z
N MET A 1 44.91 -9.81 -9.53
CA MET A 1 43.45 -9.65 -9.32
C MET A 1 43.09 -8.31 -9.92
N SER A 2 42.04 -8.20 -10.74
CA SER A 2 41.69 -6.94 -11.40
C SER A 2 41.26 -5.89 -10.36
N ASP A 3 41.60 -4.62 -10.57
CA ASP A 3 41.14 -3.50 -9.70
C ASP A 3 39.62 -3.53 -9.49
N GLN A 4 38.89 -3.94 -10.53
CA GLN A 4 37.45 -4.13 -10.50
C GLN A 4 36.96 -5.15 -9.44
N ALA A 5 37.74 -6.20 -9.16
CA ALA A 5 37.38 -7.17 -8.13
C ALA A 5 37.53 -6.56 -6.72
N VAL A 6 38.59 -5.76 -6.50
CA VAL A 6 38.83 -5.08 -5.22
C VAL A 6 37.72 -4.07 -4.93
N GLU A 7 37.30 -3.29 -5.92
CA GLU A 7 36.16 -2.38 -5.80
C GLU A 7 34.85 -3.11 -5.50
N ALA A 8 34.60 -4.26 -6.15
CA ALA A 8 33.41 -5.06 -5.90
C ALA A 8 33.36 -5.60 -4.47
N PHE A 9 34.50 -6.06 -3.92
CA PHE A 9 34.57 -6.49 -2.52
C PHE A 9 34.32 -5.33 -1.55
N GLY A 10 34.93 -4.17 -1.78
CA GLY A 10 34.68 -2.99 -0.95
C GLY A 10 33.20 -2.59 -0.91
N SER A 11 32.52 -2.65 -2.07
CA SER A 11 31.08 -2.40 -2.15
C SER A 11 30.24 -3.43 -1.37
N VAL A 12 30.61 -4.72 -1.44
CA VAL A 12 29.93 -5.78 -0.69
C VAL A 12 30.13 -5.59 0.82
N GLU A 13 31.33 -5.25 1.28
CA GLU A 13 31.58 -4.98 2.70
C GLU A 13 30.78 -3.78 3.22
N GLN A 14 30.72 -2.71 2.43
CA GLN A 14 29.99 -1.50 2.80
C GLN A 14 28.47 -1.75 2.87
N THR A 15 27.92 -2.52 1.93
CA THR A 15 26.51 -2.90 1.93
C THR A 15 26.17 -3.89 3.05
N LEU A 16 27.04 -4.84 3.37
CA LEU A 16 26.88 -5.73 4.52
C LEU A 16 26.91 -4.96 5.84
N SER A 17 27.81 -3.99 6.00
CA SER A 17 27.88 -3.14 7.18
C SER A 17 26.57 -2.37 7.40
N ALA A 18 25.98 -1.82 6.34
CA ALA A 18 24.68 -1.15 6.42
C ALA A 18 23.54 -2.11 6.81
N VAL A 19 23.56 -3.35 6.30
CA VAL A 19 22.57 -4.37 6.70
C VAL A 19 22.73 -4.73 8.18
N GLU A 20 23.96 -4.87 8.68
CA GLU A 20 24.22 -5.15 10.09
C GLU A 20 23.73 -4.03 11.01
N GLU A 21 23.92 -2.77 10.61
CA GLU A 21 23.40 -1.60 11.34
C GLU A 21 21.87 -1.62 11.42
N HIS A 22 21.18 -1.89 10.31
CA HIS A 22 19.72 -2.01 10.30
C HIS A 22 19.21 -3.17 11.16
N LEU A 23 19.96 -4.27 11.25
CA LEU A 23 19.60 -5.43 12.06
C LEU A 23 20.00 -5.29 13.54
N ALA A 24 20.80 -4.30 13.91
CA ALA A 24 21.28 -4.11 15.27
C ALA A 24 20.15 -3.92 16.29
N VAL A 25 19.01 -3.38 15.87
CA VAL A 25 17.81 -3.22 16.71
C VAL A 25 17.32 -4.56 17.28
N PHE A 26 17.43 -5.65 16.51
CA PHE A 26 17.01 -6.99 16.92
C PHE A 26 18.05 -7.71 17.79
N LYS A 27 19.25 -7.15 17.97
CA LYS A 27 20.24 -7.65 18.94
C LYS A 27 19.96 -7.13 20.35
N GLN A 28 19.26 -6.01 20.47
CA GLN A 28 19.01 -5.32 21.73
C GLN A 28 17.61 -5.62 22.30
N THR A 29 16.65 -5.90 21.42
CA THR A 29 15.24 -6.10 21.76
C THR A 29 14.75 -7.40 21.13
N SER A 30 13.90 -8.16 21.84
CA SER A 30 13.28 -9.36 21.29
C SER A 30 12.32 -9.02 20.13
N MET A 31 12.04 -10.00 19.27
CA MET A 31 11.11 -9.80 18.15
C MET A 31 9.69 -9.55 18.66
N GLU A 32 9.31 -10.24 19.74
CA GLU A 32 8.02 -10.10 20.40
C GLU A 32 7.83 -8.65 20.89
N ASP A 33 8.79 -8.13 21.67
CA ASP A 33 8.73 -6.78 22.23
C ASP A 33 8.74 -5.71 21.12
N PHE A 34 9.55 -5.93 20.07
CA PHE A 34 9.62 -5.01 18.94
C PHE A 34 8.30 -4.95 18.16
N THR A 35 7.60 -6.06 18.04
CA THR A 35 6.37 -6.15 17.24
C THR A 35 5.09 -5.88 18.04
N GLU A 36 5.13 -5.92 19.37
CA GLU A 36 3.98 -5.70 20.24
C GLU A 36 3.30 -4.35 19.99
N THR A 37 4.10 -3.29 19.86
CA THR A 37 3.62 -1.90 19.68
C THR A 37 3.16 -1.59 18.26
N LEU A 38 3.47 -2.44 17.29
CA LEU A 38 3.18 -2.20 15.88
C LEU A 38 1.73 -2.58 15.52
N ARG A 39 1.14 -1.89 14.54
CA ARG A 39 -0.16 -2.33 13.97
C ARG A 39 0.01 -3.66 13.21
N PRO A 40 -1.03 -4.48 13.06
CA PRO A 40 -0.92 -5.79 12.39
C PRO A 40 -0.26 -5.74 11.01
N LEU A 41 -0.59 -4.74 10.21
CA LEU A 41 0.00 -4.52 8.89
C LEU A 41 1.50 -4.17 8.96
N GLN A 42 1.91 -3.37 9.95
CA GLN A 42 3.32 -3.04 10.17
C GLN A 42 4.11 -4.25 10.66
N ARG A 43 3.53 -5.08 11.55
CA ARG A 43 4.12 -6.36 11.97
C ARG A 43 4.36 -7.28 10.77
N ALA A 44 3.36 -7.43 9.91
CA ALA A 44 3.46 -8.25 8.70
C ALA A 44 4.59 -7.76 7.78
N LYS A 45 4.73 -6.43 7.59
CA LYS A 45 5.85 -5.85 6.83
C LYS A 45 7.19 -6.22 7.43
N VAL A 46 7.38 -6.03 8.73
CA VAL A 46 8.64 -6.34 9.42
C VAL A 46 8.99 -7.82 9.28
N GLN A 47 8.04 -8.73 9.55
CA GLN A 47 8.27 -10.17 9.47
C GLN A 47 8.60 -10.62 8.04
N VAL A 48 7.87 -10.14 7.03
CA VAL A 48 8.11 -10.47 5.62
C VAL A 48 9.43 -9.89 5.13
N SER A 49 9.77 -8.66 5.52
CA SER A 49 11.08 -8.05 5.24
C SER A 49 12.22 -8.86 5.86
N LEU A 50 12.08 -9.31 7.11
CA LEU A 50 13.11 -10.12 7.76
C LEU A 50 13.27 -11.49 7.08
N ALA A 51 12.15 -12.14 6.74
CA ALA A 51 12.18 -13.39 5.98
C ALA A 51 12.87 -13.21 4.61
N TYR A 52 12.65 -12.08 3.93
CA TYR A 52 13.36 -11.75 2.70
C TYR A 52 14.86 -11.61 2.95
N THR A 53 15.24 -10.83 3.95
CA THR A 53 16.64 -10.57 4.31
C THR A 53 17.39 -11.87 4.61
N ILE A 54 16.82 -12.78 5.41
CA ILE A 54 17.45 -14.07 5.73
C ILE A 54 17.69 -14.90 4.46
N ASN A 55 16.66 -15.02 3.60
CA ASN A 55 16.79 -15.79 2.36
C ASN A 55 17.78 -15.14 1.38
N ALA A 56 17.81 -13.80 1.31
CA ALA A 56 18.74 -13.07 0.47
C ALA A 56 20.19 -13.22 0.95
N LEU A 57 20.44 -13.12 2.26
CA LEU A 57 21.77 -13.34 2.84
C LEU A 57 22.23 -14.78 2.64
N LEU A 58 21.34 -15.77 2.80
CA LEU A 58 21.65 -17.16 2.49
C LEU A 58 21.99 -17.35 1.01
N PHE A 59 21.27 -16.67 0.10
CA PHE A 59 21.58 -16.70 -1.32
C PHE A 59 22.98 -16.14 -1.62
N VAL A 60 23.31 -14.98 -1.03
CA VAL A 60 24.65 -14.37 -1.15
C VAL A 60 25.72 -15.31 -0.60
N PHE A 61 25.50 -15.88 0.58
CA PHE A 61 26.41 -16.86 1.17
C PHE A 61 26.68 -18.04 0.23
N LEU A 62 25.64 -18.68 -0.31
CA LEU A 62 25.80 -19.79 -1.26
C LEU A 62 26.59 -19.37 -2.51
N LYS A 63 26.44 -18.12 -2.98
CA LYS A 63 27.22 -17.59 -4.11
C LYS A 63 28.69 -17.44 -3.75
N THR A 64 29.02 -16.96 -2.54
CA THR A 64 30.41 -16.84 -2.09
C THR A 64 31.12 -18.18 -1.93
N GLN A 65 30.38 -19.25 -1.59
CA GLN A 65 30.91 -20.61 -1.46
C GLN A 65 31.13 -21.31 -2.81
N GLY A 66 30.95 -20.60 -3.94
CA GLY A 66 31.14 -21.17 -5.28
C GLY A 66 30.09 -22.21 -5.67
N VAL A 67 28.94 -22.24 -4.98
CA VAL A 67 27.88 -23.20 -5.27
C VAL A 67 27.35 -22.97 -6.69
N SER A 68 27.22 -24.04 -7.47
CA SER A 68 26.71 -23.96 -8.84
C SER A 68 25.24 -23.54 -8.87
N SER A 69 24.84 -22.85 -9.95
CA SER A 69 23.45 -22.43 -10.16
C SER A 69 22.44 -23.58 -10.27
N LYS A 70 22.92 -24.81 -10.53
CA LYS A 70 22.12 -26.04 -10.61
C LYS A 70 22.00 -26.79 -9.29
N ASP A 71 22.70 -26.33 -8.25
CA ASP A 71 22.63 -26.94 -6.93
C ASP A 71 21.21 -26.81 -6.35
N ILE A 72 20.76 -27.88 -5.71
CA ILE A 72 19.45 -27.96 -5.08
C ILE A 72 19.27 -26.87 -4.01
N ARG A 73 20.34 -26.51 -3.29
CA ARG A 73 20.35 -25.44 -2.28
C ARG A 73 20.01 -24.08 -2.88
N GLN A 74 20.59 -23.74 -4.03
CA GLN A 74 20.27 -22.47 -4.71
C GLN A 74 18.86 -22.46 -5.26
N THR A 75 18.39 -23.61 -5.77
CA THR A 75 17.02 -23.73 -6.29
C THR A 75 15.99 -23.53 -5.17
N HIS A 76 16.20 -24.14 -4.01
CA HIS A 76 15.33 -23.95 -2.85
C HIS A 76 15.32 -22.51 -2.34
N VAL A 77 16.48 -21.86 -2.25
CA VAL A 77 16.54 -20.45 -1.82
C VAL A 77 15.79 -19.54 -2.81
N LYS A 78 15.88 -19.80 -4.12
CA LYS A 78 15.09 -19.06 -5.12
C LYS A 78 13.58 -19.28 -4.95
N GLN A 79 13.15 -20.51 -4.66
CA GLN A 79 11.74 -20.80 -4.38
C GLN A 79 11.25 -20.04 -3.15
N GLU A 80 12.05 -19.99 -2.08
CA GLU A 80 11.73 -19.21 -0.88
C GLU A 80 11.65 -17.70 -1.18
N LEU A 81 12.55 -17.16 -2.01
CA LEU A 81 12.47 -15.77 -2.44
C LEU A 81 11.17 -15.47 -3.23
N GLU A 82 10.75 -16.37 -4.11
CA GLU A 82 9.46 -16.23 -4.81
C GLU A 82 8.26 -16.33 -3.87
N ARG A 83 8.32 -17.24 -2.89
CA ARG A 83 7.30 -17.35 -1.83
C ARG A 83 7.18 -16.04 -1.05
N VAL A 84 8.30 -15.44 -0.64
CA VAL A 84 8.33 -14.18 0.10
C VAL A 84 7.82 -13.01 -0.77
N LYS A 85 8.17 -12.95 -2.06
CA LYS A 85 7.61 -11.96 -3.00
C LYS A 85 6.09 -12.02 -3.08
N ALA A 86 5.50 -13.22 -3.07
CA ALA A 86 4.05 -13.37 -3.04
C ALA A 86 3.43 -12.76 -1.77
N PHE A 87 4.08 -12.88 -0.62
CA PHE A 87 3.63 -12.23 0.62
C PHE A 87 3.79 -10.70 0.57
N ILE A 88 4.88 -10.17 0.00
CA ILE A 88 5.04 -8.72 -0.22
C ILE A 88 3.89 -8.20 -1.09
N LYS A 89 3.51 -8.93 -2.14
CA LYS A 89 2.37 -8.57 -3.00
C LYS A 89 1.06 -8.54 -2.20
N LYS A 90 0.76 -9.59 -1.42
CA LYS A 90 -0.43 -9.64 -0.56
C LYS A 90 -0.51 -8.46 0.41
N ILE A 91 0.61 -8.07 1.00
CA ILE A 91 0.68 -6.88 1.86
C ILE A 91 0.29 -5.63 1.07
N LYS A 92 0.92 -5.40 -0.10
CA LYS A 92 0.62 -4.24 -0.94
C LYS A 92 -0.84 -4.18 -1.37
N ASP A 93 -1.40 -5.31 -1.81
CA ASP A 93 -2.81 -5.40 -2.22
C ASP A 93 -3.73 -5.06 -1.03
N THR A 94 -3.40 -5.51 0.18
CA THR A 94 -4.13 -5.18 1.41
C THR A 94 -4.01 -3.70 1.78
N GLU A 95 -2.85 -3.09 1.57
CA GLU A 95 -2.64 -1.64 1.76
C GLU A 95 -3.45 -0.79 0.79
N GLU A 96 -3.64 -1.26 -0.44
CA GLU A 96 -4.46 -0.57 -1.43
C GLU A 96 -5.94 -0.70 -1.09
N LEU A 97 -6.40 -1.88 -0.69
CA LEU A 97 -7.78 -2.09 -0.24
C LEU A 97 -8.12 -1.24 0.99
N THR A 98 -7.20 -1.09 1.93
CA THR A 98 -7.42 -0.28 3.14
C THR A 98 -7.45 1.22 2.88
N LYS A 99 -6.92 1.71 1.76
CA LYS A 99 -7.11 3.11 1.32
C LYS A 99 -8.53 3.43 0.87
N GLY A 100 -9.37 2.40 0.71
CA GLY A 100 -10.76 2.50 0.30
C GLY A 100 -10.91 2.89 -1.18
N PRO A 101 -12.15 2.83 -1.72
CA PRO A 101 -12.44 3.38 -3.03
C PRO A 101 -12.08 4.86 -3.03
N LYS A 102 -11.37 5.32 -4.06
CA LYS A 102 -11.17 6.76 -4.27
C LYS A 102 -12.55 7.37 -4.49
N LEU A 103 -13.11 8.03 -3.48
CA LEU A 103 -14.41 8.71 -3.57
C LEU A 103 -14.25 9.91 -4.52
N VAL A 104 -14.38 9.64 -5.82
CA VAL A 104 -14.43 10.69 -6.84
C VAL A 104 -15.86 11.20 -6.87
N LEU A 105 -16.07 12.38 -6.27
CA LEU A 105 -17.34 13.10 -6.39
C LEU A 105 -17.51 13.57 -7.84
N ASP A 106 -18.56 13.08 -8.51
CA ASP A 106 -19.00 13.64 -9.78
C ASP A 106 -19.61 15.02 -9.53
N LYS A 107 -18.84 16.05 -9.90
CA LYS A 107 -19.22 17.45 -9.73
C LYS A 107 -20.44 17.83 -10.57
N ASP A 108 -20.61 17.21 -11.73
CA ASP A 108 -21.74 17.51 -12.61
C ASP A 108 -23.02 16.86 -12.07
N ALA A 109 -22.95 15.61 -11.61
CA ALA A 109 -24.06 14.96 -10.93
C ALA A 109 -24.47 15.71 -9.65
N SER A 110 -23.48 16.14 -8.85
CA SER A 110 -23.72 16.94 -7.64
C SER A 110 -24.45 18.26 -7.96
N LYS A 111 -24.02 18.93 -9.04
CA LYS A 111 -24.67 20.16 -9.53
C LYS A 111 -26.10 19.90 -9.98
N ARG A 112 -26.36 18.79 -10.69
CA ARG A 112 -27.73 18.39 -11.08
C ARG A 112 -28.62 18.11 -9.87
N PHE A 113 -28.13 17.41 -8.85
CA PHE A 113 -28.88 17.15 -7.62
C PHE A 113 -29.23 18.45 -6.88
N ILE A 114 -28.27 19.37 -6.74
CA ILE A 114 -28.50 20.68 -6.12
C ILE A 114 -29.52 21.50 -6.93
N HIS A 115 -29.36 21.58 -8.25
CA HIS A 115 -30.31 22.31 -9.09
C HIS A 115 -31.72 21.71 -9.02
N ASN A 116 -31.86 20.38 -9.05
CA ASN A 116 -33.15 19.73 -8.96
C ASN A 116 -33.83 20.01 -7.61
N ALA A 117 -33.10 19.87 -6.50
CA ALA A 117 -33.60 20.16 -5.15
C ALA A 117 -33.98 21.63 -4.93
N LEU A 118 -33.27 22.57 -5.55
CA LEU A 118 -33.63 23.99 -5.51
C LEU A 118 -34.79 24.34 -6.45
N SER A 119 -34.92 23.62 -7.56
CA SER A 119 -36.00 23.84 -8.52
C SER A 119 -37.35 23.35 -8.03
N SER A 120 -37.41 22.27 -7.25
CA SER A 120 -38.65 21.80 -6.62
C SER A 120 -39.23 22.80 -5.60
N ASP A 121 -38.37 23.52 -4.86
CA ASP A 121 -38.79 24.62 -3.98
C ASP A 121 -39.33 25.83 -4.77
N GLN A 122 -38.74 26.11 -5.94
CA GLN A 122 -39.27 27.12 -6.86
C GLN A 122 -40.61 26.69 -7.50
N VAL A 123 -40.78 25.41 -7.83
CA VAL A 123 -42.04 24.88 -8.37
C VAL A 123 -43.18 25.02 -7.35
N TYR A 124 -42.93 24.81 -6.06
CA TYR A 124 -43.93 25.03 -5.01
C TYR A 124 -44.28 26.53 -4.82
N ARG A 125 -43.28 27.42 -4.93
CA ARG A 125 -43.48 28.89 -4.89
C ARG A 125 -44.23 29.42 -6.12
N VAL A 126 -44.04 28.82 -7.30
CA VAL A 126 -44.73 29.22 -8.53
C VAL A 126 -46.16 28.66 -8.57
N ALA A 127 -46.37 27.42 -8.10
CA ALA A 127 -47.69 26.80 -7.98
C ALA A 127 -48.60 27.50 -6.95
N SER A 128 -48.05 27.94 -5.81
CA SER A 128 -48.81 28.72 -4.81
C SER A 128 -49.20 30.11 -5.31
N LYS A 129 -48.32 30.79 -6.08
CA LYS A 129 -48.61 32.10 -6.69
C LYS A 129 -49.62 32.06 -7.84
N SER A 130 -49.66 30.97 -8.62
CA SER A 130 -50.59 30.82 -9.74
C SER A 130 -52.01 30.48 -9.30
N SER A 131 -52.18 29.70 -8.22
CA SER A 131 -53.48 29.39 -7.61
C SER A 131 -54.17 30.63 -7.00
N GLY A 132 -53.40 31.56 -6.39
CA GLY A 132 -53.95 32.81 -5.85
C GLY A 132 -54.47 33.81 -6.92
N LYS A 133 -53.96 33.74 -8.16
CA LYS A 133 -54.37 34.63 -9.26
C LYS A 133 -55.68 34.20 -9.92
N LYS A 134 -56.01 32.90 -9.93
CA LYS A 134 -57.29 32.40 -10.48
C LYS A 134 -58.50 32.79 -9.63
N ASN A 135 -58.38 32.74 -8.30
CA ASN A 135 -59.47 33.14 -7.39
C ASN A 135 -59.81 34.65 -7.41
N LYS A 136 -58.87 35.52 -7.83
CA LYS A 136 -59.13 36.97 -7.93
C LYS A 136 -59.84 37.38 -9.21
N ARG A 137 -59.84 36.54 -10.26
CA ARG A 137 -60.50 36.83 -11.55
C ARG A 137 -61.96 36.40 -11.60
N GLN A 138 -62.38 35.45 -10.76
CA GLN A 138 -63.78 34.98 -10.70
C GLN A 138 -64.72 35.86 -9.83
N ARG A 139 -64.18 36.85 -9.10
CA ARG A 139 -64.96 37.74 -8.20
C ARG A 139 -65.32 39.09 -8.83
N LYS A 140 -65.15 39.27 -10.14
CA LYS A 140 -65.31 40.58 -10.81
C LYS A 140 -66.36 40.62 -11.94
N ASN A 141 -67.20 39.60 -12.06
CA ASN A 141 -68.41 39.64 -12.89
C ASN A 141 -69.63 39.48 -11.99
#